data_AF-A0A353Q4H2-F1
#
_entry.id   AF-A0A353Q4H2-F1
#
_cell.length_a   1.000
_cell.length_b   1.000
_cell.length_c   1.000
_cell.angle_alpha   90.00
_cell.angle_beta   90.00
_cell.angle_gamma   90.00
#
_symmetry.space_group_name_H-M   'P 1'
#
loop_
_entity.id
_entity.type
_entity.pdbx_description
1 polymer ?
#
loop_
_entity_poly.entity_id
_entity_poly.type
_entity_poly.pdbx_seq_one_letter_code
_entity_poly.pdbx_strand_id
1 'polypeptide(L)'
;MLTAYFECDSLNNVLLKTVAEQKSKRVASDVGFKDGRLNYKATTDRDTVYLPSDTIYFDKEVPVPVEIEKEVNVLTKWQAIRIWIGNIVLIILFALAGWKVFKLYLKLKK
;
A
#
# COMPACT_ATOMS: atom_id res chain seq x y z
N MET A 1 32.52 12.84 -9.09
CA MET A 1 33.59 12.18 -9.89
C MET A 1 34.91 12.85 -9.58
N LEU A 2 35.98 12.09 -9.35
CA LEU A 2 37.33 12.60 -9.09
C LEU A 2 38.23 12.23 -10.27
N THR A 3 38.92 13.21 -10.82
CA THR A 3 39.91 13.03 -11.89
C THR A 3 41.24 13.61 -11.43
N ALA A 4 42.31 12.80 -11.46
CA ALA A 4 43.66 13.23 -11.10
C ALA A 4 44.63 12.89 -12.25
N TYR A 5 45.48 13.85 -12.60
CA TYR A 5 46.53 13.69 -13.61
C TYR A 5 47.90 13.65 -12.93
N PHE A 6 48.69 12.65 -13.32
CA PHE A 6 50.05 12.46 -12.83
C PHE A 6 51.05 12.61 -13.97
N GLU A 7 52.24 13.10 -13.65
CA GLU A 7 53.35 13.26 -14.58
C GLU A 7 54.63 12.72 -13.95
N CYS A 8 55.50 12.12 -14.76
CA CYS A 8 56.83 11.70 -14.30
C CYS A 8 57.85 12.77 -14.63
N ASP A 9 58.70 13.12 -13.67
CA ASP A 9 59.86 13.97 -13.93
C ASP A 9 61.03 13.19 -14.54
N SER A 10 62.13 13.89 -14.85
CA SER A 10 63.35 13.29 -15.39
C SER A 10 64.11 12.40 -14.40
N LEU A 11 63.75 12.43 -13.12
CA LEU A 11 64.30 11.63 -12.03
C LEU A 11 63.37 10.45 -11.67
N ASN A 12 62.36 10.17 -12.51
CA ASN A 12 61.33 9.14 -12.30
C ASN A 12 60.44 9.34 -11.05
N ASN A 13 60.33 10.57 -10.54
CA ASN A 13 59.36 10.88 -9.49
C ASN A 13 57.99 11.13 -10.10
N VAL A 14 56.94 10.59 -9.47
CA VAL A 14 55.56 10.84 -9.85
C VAL A 14 55.07 12.12 -9.18
N LEU A 15 54.64 13.09 -9.99
CA LEU A 15 54.14 14.39 -9.57
C LEU A 15 52.64 14.47 -9.84
N LEU A 16 51.91 15.13 -8.93
CA LEU A 16 50.51 15.45 -9.13
C LEU A 16 50.39 16.75 -9.94
N LYS A 17 49.84 16.67 -11.15
CA LYS A 17 49.71 17.81 -12.07
C LYS A 17 48.41 18.57 -11.86
N THR A 18 47.29 17.86 -11.73
CA THR A 18 45.97 18.47 -11.60
C THR A 18 45.00 17.51 -10.93
N VAL A 19 44.11 18.06 -10.11
CA VAL A 19 42.98 17.35 -9.53
C VAL A 19 41.72 18.13 -9.84
N ALA A 20 40.74 17.46 -10.43
CA ALA A 20 39.40 17.96 -10.67
C ALA A 20 38.39 17.11 -9.92
N GLU A 21 37.49 17.76 -9.20
CA GLU A 21 36.48 17.09 -8.39
C GLU A 21 35.09 17.64 -8.70
N GLN A 22 34.15 16.74 -8.98
CA GLN A 22 32.73 17.03 -9.00
C GLN A 22 32.10 16.49 -7.73
N LYS A 23 31.70 17.40 -6.84
CA LYS A 23 31.04 17.12 -5.57
C LYS A 23 29.82 18.01 -5.35
N SER A 24 28.89 17.56 -4.50
CA SER A 24 27.75 18.38 -4.08
C SER A 24 28.17 19.37 -3.00
N LYS A 25 27.37 20.42 -2.78
CA LYS A 25 27.64 21.49 -1.79
C LYS A 25 27.81 20.96 -0.35
N ARG A 26 27.28 19.78 -0.04
CA ARG A 26 27.28 19.16 1.30
C ARG A 26 28.40 18.14 1.51
N VAL A 27 29.29 18.00 0.54
CA VAL A 27 30.44 17.11 0.62
C VAL A 27 31.70 17.97 0.80
N ALA A 28 32.35 17.84 1.95
CA ALA A 28 33.70 18.32 2.16
C ALA A 28 34.69 17.26 1.66
N SER A 29 35.81 17.70 1.09
CA SER A 29 36.85 16.80 0.60
C SER A 29 38.24 17.32 0.95
N ASP A 30 39.14 16.40 1.23
CA ASP A 30 40.56 16.65 1.47
C ASP A 30 41.37 15.80 0.48
N VAL A 31 42.36 16.42 -0.17
CA VAL A 31 43.20 15.81 -1.19
C VAL A 31 44.66 16.05 -0.83
N GLY A 32 45.38 14.96 -0.56
CA GLY A 32 46.82 14.98 -0.29
C GLY A 32 47.55 14.05 -1.25
N PHE A 33 48.70 14.46 -1.74
CA PHE A 33 49.59 13.60 -2.52
C PHE A 33 50.99 13.60 -1.92
N LYS A 34 51.48 12.41 -1.57
CA LYS A 34 52.80 12.24 -0.98
C LYS A 34 53.36 10.88 -1.39
N ASP A 35 54.63 10.85 -1.81
CA ASP A 35 55.39 9.63 -2.12
C ASP A 35 54.64 8.67 -3.08
N GLY A 36 54.03 9.21 -4.14
CA GLY A 36 53.28 8.43 -5.14
C GLY A 36 51.89 7.98 -4.69
N ARG A 37 51.45 8.32 -3.48
CA ARG A 37 50.12 7.99 -2.95
C ARG A 37 49.20 9.20 -2.97
N LEU A 38 48.07 9.07 -3.65
CA LEU A 38 46.94 10.01 -3.57
C LEU A 38 46.02 9.59 -2.41
N ASN A 39 46.00 10.41 -1.36
CA ASN A 39 45.04 10.32 -0.28
C ASN A 39 43.85 11.23 -0.58
N TYR A 40 42.67 10.65 -0.68
CA TYR A 40 41.43 11.38 -0.91
C TYR A 40 40.41 11.00 0.18
N LYS A 41 39.91 11.99 0.90
CA LYS A 41 38.87 11.79 1.92
C LYS A 41 37.69 12.67 1.61
N ALA A 42 36.52 12.06 1.43
CA ALA A 42 35.25 12.76 1.30
C ALA A 42 34.43 12.57 2.57
N THR A 43 33.93 13.66 3.14
CA THR A 43 33.04 13.68 4.30
C THR A 43 31.75 14.38 3.91
N THR A 44 30.62 13.72 4.11
CA THR A 44 29.30 14.32 3.88
C THR A 44 28.75 14.85 5.18
N ASP A 45 28.34 16.12 5.21
CA ASP A 45 27.54 16.65 6.31
C ASP A 45 26.15 16.00 6.23
N ARG A 46 25.85 15.15 7.22
CA ARG A 46 24.54 14.52 7.35
C ARG A 46 23.60 15.52 8.03
N ASP A 47 22.56 15.94 7.32
CA ASP A 47 21.44 16.70 7.90
C ASP A 47 20.62 15.87 8.92
N THR A 48 20.79 14.55 8.93
CA THR A 48 20.06 13.64 9.80
C THR A 48 20.94 13.15 10.95
N VAL A 49 20.54 13.49 12.17
CA VAL A 49 21.04 12.82 13.38
C VAL A 49 20.37 11.46 13.45
N TYR A 50 21.17 10.39 13.53
CA TYR A 50 20.65 9.07 13.85
C TYR A 50 20.25 9.07 15.32
N LEU A 51 18.93 9.07 15.59
CA LEU A 51 18.40 8.77 16.92
C LEU A 51 18.19 7.25 17.01
N PRO A 52 19.06 6.50 17.71
CA PRO A 52 18.74 5.12 18.05
C PRO A 52 17.53 5.13 18.98
N SER A 53 16.37 4.72 18.46
CA SER A 53 15.19 4.50 19.28
C SER A 53 15.28 3.08 19.85
N ASP A 54 15.67 2.95 21.12
CA ASP A 54 15.53 1.69 21.87
C ASP A 54 14.05 1.32 22.10
N THR A 55 13.12 2.24 21.81
CA THR A 55 11.70 2.02 21.90
C THR A 55 11.09 2.02 20.50
N ILE A 56 10.90 0.83 19.94
CA ILE A 56 9.97 0.64 18.84
C ILE A 56 8.58 0.88 19.43
N TYR A 57 8.01 2.07 19.20
CA TYR A 57 6.58 2.27 19.43
C TYR A 57 5.88 1.44 18.37
N PHE A 58 5.47 0.23 18.75
CA PHE A 58 4.39 -0.44 18.05
C PHE A 58 3.17 0.43 18.28
N ASP A 59 2.81 1.24 17.29
CA ASP A 59 1.46 1.78 17.18
C ASP A 59 0.55 0.56 17.14
N LYS A 60 0.11 0.15 18.32
CA LYS A 60 -0.89 -0.89 18.49
C LYS A 60 -2.12 -0.26 17.86
N GLU A 61 -2.41 -0.67 16.63
CA GLU A 61 -3.63 -0.30 15.92
C GLU A 61 -4.79 -0.66 16.83
N VAL A 62 -5.25 0.31 17.63
CA VAL A 62 -6.48 0.19 18.39
C VAL A 62 -7.55 0.21 17.31
N PRO A 63 -8.29 -0.90 17.09
CA PRO A 63 -9.35 -0.88 16.11
C PRO A 63 -10.39 0.12 16.62
N VAL A 64 -10.39 1.30 16.02
CA VAL A 64 -11.46 2.27 16.21
C VAL A 64 -12.71 1.58 15.70
N PRO A 65 -13.75 1.36 16.52
CA PRO A 65 -15.01 0.84 16.01
C PRO A 65 -15.58 1.93 15.11
N VAL A 66 -15.33 1.81 13.80
CA VAL A 66 -16.03 2.62 12.82
C VAL A 66 -17.47 2.14 12.87
N GLU A 67 -18.36 3.01 13.33
CA GLU A 67 -19.79 2.82 13.20
C GLU A 67 -20.10 2.86 11.70
N ILE A 68 -19.95 1.71 11.05
CA ILE A 68 -20.49 1.51 9.71
C ILE A 68 -21.99 1.67 9.91
N GLU A 69 -22.54 2.77 9.41
CA GLU A 69 -23.97 2.95 9.23
C GLU A 69 -24.44 1.80 8.34
N LYS A 70 -24.78 0.67 8.97
CA LYS A 70 -25.49 -0.40 8.29
C LYS A 70 -26.81 0.22 7.93
N GLU A 71 -26.97 0.60 6.67
CA GLU A 71 -28.28 0.87 6.10
C GLU A 71 -29.10 -0.40 6.27
N VAL A 72 -29.79 -0.48 7.40
CA VAL A 72 -30.69 -1.60 7.69
C VAL A 72 -31.80 -1.41 6.67
N ASN A 73 -31.87 -2.30 5.70
CA ASN A 73 -32.98 -2.37 4.75
C ASN A 73 -34.26 -2.73 5.52
N VAL A 74 -34.83 -1.75 6.21
CA VAL A 74 -36.07 -1.89 6.96
C VAL A 74 -37.20 -1.84 5.96
N LEU A 75 -37.92 -2.95 5.82
CA LEU A 75 -39.17 -2.98 5.07
C LEU A 75 -40.09 -1.90 5.64
N THR A 76 -40.51 -0.96 4.79
CA THR A 76 -41.55 -0.02 5.19
C THR A 76 -42.80 -0.82 5.58
N LYS A 77 -43.53 -0.36 6.59
CA LYS A 77 -44.76 -1.04 7.06
C LYS A 77 -45.73 -1.32 5.91
N TRP A 78 -45.77 -0.44 4.92
CA TRP A 78 -46.58 -0.58 3.72
C TRP A 78 -46.09 -1.67 2.76
N GLN A 79 -44.78 -1.80 2.56
CA GLN A 79 -44.20 -2.93 1.81
C GLN A 79 -44.52 -4.26 2.49
N ALA A 80 -44.43 -4.33 3.82
CA ALA A 80 -44.78 -5.54 4.57
C ALA A 80 -46.26 -5.93 4.39
N ILE A 81 -47.17 -4.95 4.42
CA ILE A 81 -48.62 -5.19 4.18
C ILE A 81 -48.85 -5.74 2.76
N ARG A 82 -48.19 -5.18 1.74
CA ARG A 82 -48.32 -5.66 0.35
C ARG A 82 -47.82 -7.10 0.18
N ILE A 83 -46.68 -7.43 0.79
CA ILE A 83 -46.12 -8.80 0.78
C ILE A 83 -47.09 -9.78 1.45
N TRP A 84 -47.68 -9.39 2.58
CA TRP A 84 -48.65 -10.22 3.29
C TRP A 84 -49.89 -10.53 2.44
N ILE A 85 -50.46 -9.51 1.77
CA ILE A 85 -51.59 -9.69 0.85
C ILE A 85 -51.19 -10.61 -0.32
N GLY A 86 -50.00 -10.39 -0.90
CA GLY A 86 -49.50 -11.22 -2.00
C GLY A 86 -49.38 -12.71 -1.62
N ASN A 87 -48.90 -13.00 -0.41
CA ASN A 87 -48.79 -14.37 0.08
C ASN A 87 -50.16 -15.05 0.23
N ILE A 88 -51.17 -14.33 0.73
CA ILE A 88 -52.54 -14.87 0.84
C ILE A 88 -53.10 -15.20 -0.54
N VAL A 89 -52.93 -14.31 -1.51
CA VAL A 89 -53.38 -14.55 -2.89
C VAL A 89 -52.71 -15.77 -3.49
N LEU A 90 -51.40 -15.95 -3.29
CA LEU A 90 -50.67 -17.12 -3.77
C LEU A 90 -51.21 -18.42 -3.17
N ILE A 91 -51.46 -18.46 -1.86
CA ILE A 91 -52.02 -19.65 -1.18
C ILE A 91 -53.37 -20.03 -1.79
N ILE A 92 -54.25 -19.04 -2.02
CA ILE A 92 -55.57 -19.27 -2.62
C ILE A 92 -55.43 -19.83 -4.04
N LEU A 93 -54.54 -19.27 -4.86
CA LEU A 93 -54.30 -19.76 -6.22
C LEU A 93 -53.80 -21.20 -6.23
N PHE A 94 -52.86 -21.55 -5.36
CA PHE A 94 -52.37 -22.93 -5.22
C PHE A 94 -53.47 -23.89 -4.77
N ALA A 95 -54.32 -23.49 -3.83
CA ALA A 95 -55.44 -24.31 -3.38
C ALA A 95 -56.44 -24.58 -4.51
N LEU A 96 -56.79 -23.55 -5.30
CA LEU A 96 -57.70 -23.69 -6.43
C LEU A 96 -57.10 -24.55 -7.56
N ALA A 97 -55.81 -24.35 -7.87
CA ALA A 97 -55.10 -25.15 -8.85
C ALA A 97 -55.03 -26.62 -8.41
N GLY A 98 -54.66 -26.88 -7.15
CA GLY A 98 -54.65 -28.21 -6.56
C GLY A 98 -56.02 -28.89 -6.62
N TRP A 99 -57.09 -28.15 -6.29
CA TRP A 99 -58.47 -28.66 -6.38
C TRP A 99 -58.88 -29.03 -7.82
N LYS A 100 -58.49 -28.21 -8.80
CA LYS A 100 -58.74 -28.49 -10.23
C LYS A 100 -58.00 -29.74 -10.70
N VAL A 101 -56.72 -29.87 -10.35
CA VAL A 101 -55.90 -31.05 -10.67
C VAL A 101 -56.47 -32.30 -10.00
N PHE A 102 -56.83 -32.22 -8.73
CA PHE A 102 -57.44 -33.33 -8.00
C PHE A 102 -58.77 -33.78 -8.63
N LYS A 103 -59.63 -32.83 -9.00
CA LYS A 103 -60.88 -33.12 -9.71
C LYS A 103 -60.64 -33.76 -11.08
N LEU A 104 -59.61 -33.33 -11.81
CA LEU A 104 -59.23 -33.93 -13.09
C LEU A 104 -58.72 -35.36 -12.91
N TYR A 105 -57.86 -35.60 -11.93
CA TYR A 105 -57.37 -36.94 -11.57
C TYR A 105 -58.51 -37.89 -11.23
N LEU A 106 -59.48 -37.45 -10.41
CA LEU A 106 -60.66 -38.25 -10.09
C LEU A 106 -61.54 -38.56 -11.31
N LYS A 107 -61.63 -37.64 -12.27
CA LYS A 107 -62.36 -37.88 -13.55
C LYS A 107 -61.63 -38.84 -14.47
N LEU A 108 -60.29 -38.84 -14.49
CA LEU A 108 -59.48 -39.75 -15.30
C LEU A 108 -59.42 -41.16 -14.72
N LYS A 109 -59.58 -41.30 -13.40
CA LYS A 109 -59.60 -42.59 -12.69
C LYS A 109 -60.97 -43.30 -12.73
N LYS A 110 -62.03 -42.60 -13.13
CA LYS A 110 -63.39 -43.15 -13.29
C LYS A 110 -63.61 -43.54 -14.74
#